data_AF-A0A5J5LBZ7-F1
#
_entry.id   AF-A0A5J5LBZ7-F1
#
_cell.length_a   1.000
_cell.length_b   1.000
_cell.length_c   1.000
_cell.angle_alpha   90.00
_cell.angle_beta   90.00
_cell.angle_gamma   90.00
#
_symmetry.space_group_name_H-M   'P 1'
#
loop_
_entity.id
_entity.type
_entity.pdbx_description
1 polymer ?
#
loop_
_entity_poly.entity_id
_entity_poly.type
_entity_poly.pdbx_seq_one_letter_code
_entity_poly.pdbx_strand_id
1 'polypeptide(L)'
;MSSTRIEQLIDNVQAAFDRRPTEIETGLDVEGAAILQLRKACRLLAGAEALQNANYYTLVIEASFVAIERTVEFRLLERGTMQPDDLPGTHPGVYREAAAAGVFEESMATDLADLWRDHRAKTYYQDGLASAARAEAMYELATEIHRYVTGRSRQGHECICGKTTQ
;
A
#
# COMPACT_ATOMS: atom_id res chain seq x y z
N MET A 1 15.79 24.27 17.10
CA MET A 1 16.53 23.04 16.71
C MET A 1 17.61 23.48 15.72
N SER A 2 18.86 23.06 15.91
CA SER A 2 19.95 23.46 15.01
C SER A 2 19.85 22.71 13.67
N SER A 3 20.02 23.43 12.55
CA SER A 3 20.15 22.86 11.20
C SER A 3 21.12 21.68 11.15
N THR A 4 22.22 21.78 11.91
CA THR A 4 23.28 20.76 11.99
C THR A 4 22.79 19.42 12.53
N ARG A 5 21.80 19.39 13.43
CA ARG A 5 21.25 18.11 13.92
C ARG A 5 20.37 17.46 12.86
N ILE A 6 19.64 18.25 12.07
CA ILE A 6 18.79 17.75 10.99
C ILE A 6 19.67 17.17 9.89
N GLU A 7 20.72 17.88 9.46
CA GLU A 7 21.70 17.40 8.48
C GLU A 7 22.33 16.07 8.92
N GLN A 8 22.81 15.98 10.16
CA GLN A 8 23.36 14.72 10.68
C GLN A 8 22.34 13.57 10.69
N LEU A 9 21.07 13.86 10.97
CA LEU A 9 20.02 12.83 10.93
C LEU A 9 19.72 12.39 9.51
N ILE A 10 19.75 13.30 8.53
CA ILE A 10 19.61 12.97 7.11
C ILE A 10 20.75 12.02 6.69
N ASP A 11 21.99 12.36 6.99
CA ASP A 11 23.16 11.53 6.65
C ASP A 11 23.04 10.13 7.27
N ASN A 12 22.61 10.06 8.54
CA ASN A 12 22.43 8.79 9.24
C ASN A 12 21.32 7.94 8.62
N VAL A 13 20.20 8.56 8.21
CA VAL A 13 19.07 7.86 7.56
C VAL A 13 19.50 7.34 6.19
N GLN A 14 20.17 8.16 5.37
CA GLN A 14 20.70 7.74 4.06
C GLN A 14 21.64 6.54 4.21
N ALA A 15 22.62 6.63 5.12
CA ALA A 15 23.55 5.55 5.39
C ALA A 15 22.88 4.27 5.92
N ALA A 16 21.70 4.38 6.56
CA ALA A 16 20.94 3.21 7.00
C ALA A 16 20.24 2.51 5.81
N PHE A 17 19.72 3.26 4.84
CA PHE A 17 19.10 2.71 3.62
C PHE A 17 20.11 2.07 2.66
N ASP A 18 21.36 2.53 2.64
CA ASP A 18 22.42 1.96 1.79
C ASP A 18 22.98 0.62 2.30
N ARG A 19 22.74 0.29 3.59
CA ARG A 19 23.21 -0.95 4.21
C ARG A 19 22.22 -2.07 3.98
N ARG A 20 22.72 -3.31 3.94
CA ARG A 20 21.83 -4.49 3.98
C ARG A 20 21.03 -4.47 5.30
N PRO A 21 19.69 -4.57 5.26
CA PRO A 21 18.87 -4.50 6.45
C PRO A 21 19.09 -5.71 7.37
N THR A 22 18.94 -5.47 8.66
CA THR A 22 18.82 -6.48 9.72
C THR A 22 17.46 -6.31 10.38
N GLU A 23 16.93 -7.35 11.04
CA GLU A 23 15.60 -7.31 11.69
C GLU A 23 14.48 -6.92 10.70
N ILE A 24 14.44 -7.62 9.56
CA ILE A 24 13.45 -7.40 8.50
C ILE A 24 12.05 -7.64 9.06
N GLU A 25 11.11 -6.75 8.71
CA GLU A 25 9.72 -6.88 9.10
C GLU A 25 9.15 -8.27 8.75
N THR A 26 8.44 -8.86 9.69
CA THR A 26 7.92 -10.22 9.57
C THR A 26 7.13 -10.43 8.28
N GLY A 27 7.53 -11.45 7.51
CA GLY A 27 6.89 -11.83 6.26
C GLY A 27 7.36 -11.06 5.03
N LEU A 28 8.32 -10.12 5.16
CA LEU A 28 8.90 -9.39 4.02
C LEU A 28 10.23 -9.98 3.51
N ASP A 29 10.86 -10.90 4.24
CA ASP A 29 12.03 -11.64 3.76
C ASP A 29 11.59 -12.77 2.81
N VAL A 30 11.36 -12.42 1.55
CA VAL A 30 10.82 -13.30 0.51
C VAL A 30 11.58 -13.12 -0.80
N GLU A 31 11.61 -14.18 -1.60
CA GLU A 31 12.13 -14.11 -2.97
C GLU A 31 11.05 -13.62 -3.94
N GLY A 32 11.42 -12.68 -4.82
CA GLY A 32 10.57 -12.20 -5.90
C GLY A 32 9.78 -10.93 -5.57
N ALA A 33 9.85 -9.96 -6.49
CA ALA A 33 9.23 -8.65 -6.33
C ALA A 33 7.70 -8.73 -6.20
N ALA A 34 7.04 -9.65 -6.92
CA ALA A 34 5.59 -9.84 -6.82
C ALA A 34 5.18 -10.23 -5.40
N ILE A 35 5.79 -11.27 -4.84
CA ILE A 35 5.50 -11.72 -3.47
C ILE A 35 5.83 -10.63 -2.48
N LEU A 36 6.92 -9.89 -2.66
CA LEU A 36 7.24 -8.76 -1.78
C LEU A 36 6.10 -7.72 -1.75
N GLN A 37 5.52 -7.34 -2.89
CA GLN A 37 4.38 -6.41 -2.90
C GLN A 37 3.13 -7.00 -2.26
N LEU A 38 2.85 -8.29 -2.46
CA LEU A 38 1.75 -8.98 -1.78
C LEU A 38 1.92 -8.93 -0.25
N ARG A 39 3.12 -9.24 0.23
CA ARG A 39 3.42 -9.26 1.67
C ARG A 39 3.34 -7.85 2.26
N LYS A 40 3.85 -6.83 1.55
CA LYS A 40 3.68 -5.42 1.94
C LYS A 40 2.21 -5.03 2.05
N ALA A 41 1.36 -5.43 1.09
CA ALA A 41 -0.08 -5.20 1.18
C ALA A 41 -0.69 -5.83 2.44
N CYS A 42 -0.34 -7.08 2.77
CA CYS A 42 -0.81 -7.73 3.99
C CYS A 42 -0.37 -6.99 5.26
N ARG A 43 0.90 -6.54 5.31
CA ARG A 43 1.45 -5.79 6.45
C ARG A 43 0.80 -4.42 6.62
N LEU A 44 0.50 -3.73 5.51
CA LEU A 44 -0.22 -2.46 5.53
C LEU A 44 -1.66 -2.61 6.03
N LEU A 45 -2.37 -3.67 5.63
CA LEU A 45 -3.71 -3.96 6.15
C LEU A 45 -3.68 -4.28 7.65
N ALA A 46 -2.76 -5.12 8.10
CA ALA A 46 -2.60 -5.42 9.54
C ALA A 46 -2.24 -4.16 10.35
N GLY A 47 -1.38 -3.29 9.80
CA GLY A 47 -1.05 -2.01 10.40
C GLY A 47 -2.25 -1.06 10.45
N ALA A 48 -3.04 -0.99 9.37
CA ALA A 48 -4.26 -0.19 9.31
C ALA A 48 -5.29 -0.62 10.36
N GLU A 49 -5.50 -1.92 10.54
CA GLU A 49 -6.38 -2.47 11.59
C GLU A 49 -5.92 -2.07 13.00
N ALA A 50 -4.62 -2.23 13.29
CA ALA A 50 -4.05 -1.83 14.58
C ALA A 50 -4.22 -0.33 14.85
N LEU A 51 -4.00 0.50 13.83
CA LEU A 51 -4.14 1.95 13.90
C LEU A 51 -5.61 2.39 14.03
N GLN A 52 -6.54 1.65 13.43
CA GLN A 52 -7.97 1.89 13.56
C GLN A 52 -8.43 1.70 15.00
N ASN A 53 -7.97 0.63 15.66
CA ASN A 53 -8.23 0.37 17.09
C ASN A 53 -7.67 1.47 18.01
N ALA A 54 -6.62 2.17 17.56
CA ALA A 54 -6.01 3.28 18.27
C ALA A 54 -6.49 4.67 17.81
N ASN A 55 -7.54 4.72 16.97
CA ASN A 55 -8.16 5.95 16.45
C ASN A 55 -7.25 6.85 15.59
N TYR A 56 -6.21 6.31 14.96
CA TYR A 56 -5.33 7.05 14.04
C TYR A 56 -5.89 7.10 12.61
N TYR A 57 -7.08 7.68 12.43
CA TYR A 57 -7.85 7.58 11.18
C TYR A 57 -7.13 8.08 9.93
N THR A 58 -6.32 9.15 10.03
CA THR A 58 -5.51 9.60 8.89
C THR A 58 -4.55 8.51 8.42
N LEU A 59 -3.88 7.83 9.35
CA LEU A 59 -2.94 6.76 9.01
C LEU A 59 -3.64 5.51 8.48
N VAL A 60 -4.84 5.20 8.97
CA VAL A 60 -5.67 4.11 8.42
C VAL A 60 -5.99 4.38 6.95
N ILE A 61 -6.42 5.61 6.62
CA ILE A 61 -6.73 6.02 5.24
C ILE A 61 -5.49 5.90 4.34
N GLU A 62 -4.36 6.47 4.78
CA GLU A 62 -3.10 6.41 4.03
C GLU A 62 -2.62 4.97 3.81
N ALA A 63 -2.59 4.15 4.88
CA ALA A 63 -2.19 2.76 4.78
C ALA A 63 -3.13 1.95 3.87
N SER A 64 -4.43 2.25 3.86
CA SER A 64 -5.41 1.58 3.01
C SER A 64 -5.18 1.86 1.53
N PHE A 65 -4.90 3.11 1.15
CA PHE A 65 -4.53 3.44 -0.23
C PHE A 65 -3.24 2.72 -0.66
N VAL A 66 -2.21 2.76 0.17
CA VAL A 66 -0.94 2.09 -0.16
C VAL A 66 -1.13 0.57 -0.23
N ALA A 67 -1.99 -0.02 0.61
CA ALA A 67 -2.31 -1.45 0.55
C ALA A 67 -2.99 -1.85 -0.78
N ILE A 68 -3.90 -1.00 -1.28
CA ILE A 68 -4.52 -1.19 -2.60
C ILE A 68 -3.45 -1.16 -3.69
N GLU A 69 -2.56 -0.16 -3.66
CA GLU A 69 -1.49 -0.03 -4.66
C GLU A 69 -0.55 -1.22 -4.66
N ARG A 70 -0.07 -1.65 -3.47
CA ARG A 70 0.79 -2.84 -3.35
C ARG A 70 0.10 -4.11 -3.86
N THR A 71 -1.21 -4.22 -3.64
CA THR A 71 -2.03 -5.33 -4.17
C THR A 71 -2.07 -5.31 -5.70
N VAL A 72 -2.26 -4.14 -6.30
CA VAL A 72 -2.29 -3.97 -7.76
C VAL A 72 -0.92 -4.28 -8.36
N GLU A 73 0.14 -3.70 -7.81
CA GLU A 73 1.51 -3.95 -8.29
C GLU A 73 1.90 -5.42 -8.17
N PHE A 74 1.52 -6.09 -7.08
CA PHE A 74 1.66 -7.54 -6.97
C PHE A 74 1.07 -8.25 -8.20
N ARG A 75 -0.16 -7.89 -8.58
CA ARG A 75 -0.85 -8.52 -9.70
C ARG A 75 -0.20 -8.20 -11.04
N LEU A 76 0.27 -6.98 -11.25
CA LEU A 76 1.00 -6.56 -12.45
C LEU A 76 2.31 -7.35 -12.60
N LEU A 77 3.08 -7.47 -11.52
CA LEU A 77 4.32 -8.23 -11.49
C LEU A 77 4.08 -9.73 -11.65
N GLU A 78 3.09 -10.30 -10.96
CA GLU A 78 2.75 -11.73 -11.06
C GLU A 78 2.38 -12.13 -12.49
N ARG A 79 1.64 -11.27 -13.20
CA ARG A 79 1.25 -11.50 -14.60
C ARG A 79 2.40 -11.23 -15.59
N GLY A 80 3.51 -10.65 -15.14
CA GLY A 80 4.62 -10.24 -16.00
C GLY A 80 4.27 -9.09 -16.94
N THR A 81 3.18 -8.35 -16.68
CA THR A 81 2.80 -7.17 -17.47
C THR A 81 3.67 -5.96 -17.18
N MET A 82 4.48 -6.04 -16.13
CA MET A 82 5.40 -5.00 -15.69
C MET A 82 6.61 -5.62 -15.00
N GLN A 83 7.77 -4.98 -15.10
CA GLN A 83 8.96 -5.32 -14.32
C GLN A 83 9.05 -4.43 -13.07
N PRO A 84 9.80 -4.84 -12.03
CA PRO A 84 9.93 -4.04 -10.81
C PRO A 84 10.38 -2.60 -11.04
N ASP A 85 11.29 -2.39 -11.99
CA ASP A 85 11.84 -1.07 -12.33
C ASP A 85 10.87 -0.21 -13.16
N ASP A 86 9.81 -0.81 -13.72
CA ASP A 86 8.80 -0.15 -14.54
C ASP A 86 7.53 0.21 -13.76
N LEU A 87 7.46 -0.16 -12.46
CA LEU A 87 6.31 0.17 -11.61
C LEU A 87 6.07 1.69 -11.58
N PRO A 88 4.80 2.17 -11.65
CA PRO A 88 4.53 3.60 -11.68
C PRO A 88 5.04 4.28 -10.40
N GLY A 89 5.87 5.30 -10.55
CA GLY A 89 6.31 6.15 -9.43
C GLY A 89 5.22 7.08 -8.88
N THR A 90 3.99 7.00 -9.42
CA THR A 90 2.86 7.84 -9.01
C THR A 90 1.67 6.99 -8.63
N HIS A 91 1.01 7.33 -7.52
CA HIS A 91 -0.16 6.64 -7.01
C HIS A 91 -1.29 6.50 -8.05
N PRO A 92 -1.72 7.55 -8.79
CA PRO A 92 -2.76 7.38 -9.82
C PRO A 92 -2.31 6.52 -11.00
N GLY A 93 -1.00 6.47 -11.28
CA GLY A 93 -0.43 5.69 -12.38
C GLY A 93 -0.69 4.20 -12.20
N VAL A 94 -0.63 3.70 -10.95
CA VAL A 94 -0.86 2.30 -10.61
C VAL A 94 -2.24 1.81 -11.09
N TYR A 95 -3.29 2.62 -10.91
CA TYR A 95 -4.64 2.26 -11.34
C TYR A 95 -4.81 2.23 -12.85
N ARG A 96 -4.15 3.15 -13.57
CA ARG A 96 -4.14 3.14 -15.05
C ARG A 96 -3.53 1.85 -15.60
N GLU A 97 -2.40 1.44 -15.04
CA GLU A 97 -1.74 0.18 -15.43
C GLU A 97 -2.60 -1.03 -15.07
N ALA A 98 -3.32 -0.98 -13.94
CA ALA A 98 -4.28 -2.02 -13.56
C ALA A 98 -5.38 -2.21 -14.62
N ALA A 99 -5.94 -1.12 -15.16
CA ALA A 99 -6.91 -1.19 -16.25
C ALA A 99 -6.29 -1.74 -17.54
N ALA A 100 -5.13 -1.22 -17.94
CA ALA A 100 -4.42 -1.67 -19.15
C ALA A 100 -4.09 -3.16 -19.12
N ALA A 101 -3.74 -3.70 -17.95
CA ALA A 101 -3.46 -5.11 -17.73
C ALA A 101 -4.71 -5.99 -17.47
N GLY A 102 -5.91 -5.43 -17.55
CA GLY A 102 -7.17 -6.14 -17.30
C GLY A 102 -7.26 -6.69 -15.86
N VAL A 103 -6.70 -5.97 -14.89
CA VAL A 103 -6.89 -6.25 -13.46
C VAL A 103 -8.23 -5.68 -13.00
N PHE A 104 -8.56 -4.46 -13.45
CA PHE A 104 -9.82 -3.77 -13.21
C PHE A 104 -10.45 -3.31 -14.53
N GLU A 105 -11.75 -3.02 -14.48
CA GLU A 105 -12.41 -2.24 -15.52
C GLU A 105 -11.91 -0.79 -15.49
N GLU A 106 -11.97 -0.11 -16.64
CA GLU A 106 -11.47 1.27 -16.79
C GLU A 106 -12.22 2.27 -15.88
N SER A 107 -13.53 2.08 -15.70
CA SER A 107 -14.36 2.87 -14.79
C SER A 107 -13.88 2.76 -13.34
N MET A 108 -13.65 1.53 -12.87
CA MET A 108 -13.15 1.26 -11.52
C MET A 108 -11.76 1.87 -11.30
N ALA A 109 -10.85 1.72 -12.28
CA ALA A 109 -9.53 2.34 -12.21
C ALA A 109 -9.59 3.87 -12.16
N THR A 110 -10.54 4.47 -12.90
CA THR A 110 -10.79 5.92 -12.88
C THR A 110 -11.29 6.36 -11.51
N ASP A 111 -12.29 5.67 -10.97
CA ASP A 111 -12.84 5.97 -9.64
C ASP A 111 -11.79 5.87 -8.54
N LEU A 112 -10.90 4.87 -8.58
CA LEU A 112 -9.78 4.73 -7.64
C LEU A 112 -8.76 5.87 -7.77
N ALA A 113 -8.46 6.28 -9.00
CA ALA A 113 -7.55 7.40 -9.24
C ALA A 113 -8.14 8.72 -8.73
N ASP A 114 -9.45 8.95 -8.91
CA ASP A 114 -10.14 10.16 -8.44
C ASP A 114 -10.36 10.15 -6.92
N LEU A 115 -10.57 8.98 -6.33
CA LEU A 115 -10.55 8.81 -4.88
C LEU A 115 -9.20 9.25 -4.29
N TRP A 116 -8.10 8.86 -4.92
CA TRP A 116 -6.77 9.31 -4.50
C TRP A 116 -6.53 10.81 -4.73
N ARG A 117 -6.87 11.35 -5.90
CA ARG A 117 -6.64 12.78 -6.21
C ARG A 117 -7.50 13.70 -5.35
N ASP A 118 -8.81 13.44 -5.32
CA ASP A 118 -9.78 14.43 -4.86
C ASP A 118 -10.23 14.19 -3.43
N HIS A 119 -10.24 12.93 -2.98
CA HIS A 119 -10.78 12.58 -1.66
C HIS A 119 -9.69 12.46 -0.61
N ARG A 120 -8.50 11.99 -0.98
CA ARG A 120 -7.32 12.09 -0.10
C ARG A 120 -6.90 13.55 0.11
N ALA A 121 -6.94 14.41 -0.91
CA ALA A 121 -6.62 15.82 -0.71
C ALA A 121 -7.53 16.47 0.35
N LYS A 122 -8.81 16.06 0.43
CA LYS A 122 -9.73 16.55 1.46
C LYS A 122 -9.26 16.20 2.89
N THR A 123 -8.59 15.07 3.12
CA THR A 123 -8.07 14.70 4.46
C THR A 123 -6.95 15.58 4.97
N TYR A 124 -6.32 16.38 4.11
CA TYR A 124 -5.25 17.30 4.47
C TYR A 124 -5.71 18.75 4.72
N TYR A 125 -6.95 19.10 4.36
CA TYR A 125 -7.48 20.47 4.51
C TYR A 125 -8.69 20.53 5.45
N GLN A 126 -9.02 21.74 5.94
CA GLN A 126 -9.98 21.96 7.03
C GLN A 126 -11.38 21.35 6.82
N ASP A 127 -11.82 21.16 5.57
CA ASP A 127 -13.16 20.63 5.25
C ASP A 127 -13.22 19.09 5.16
N GLY A 128 -12.12 18.38 5.39
CA GLY A 128 -12.09 16.94 5.17
C GLY A 128 -11.33 16.11 6.20
N LEU A 129 -11.31 16.51 7.47
CA LEU A 129 -10.74 15.75 8.59
C LEU A 129 -10.99 14.23 8.48
N ALA A 130 -9.95 13.44 8.79
CA ALA A 130 -10.09 12.01 8.92
C ALA A 130 -11.06 11.67 10.07
N SER A 131 -11.93 10.70 9.86
CA SER A 131 -12.93 10.26 10.82
C SER A 131 -13.01 8.74 10.84
N ALA A 132 -13.60 8.18 11.89
CA ALA A 132 -13.82 6.73 12.02
C ALA A 132 -14.52 6.16 10.78
N ALA A 133 -15.63 6.76 10.36
CA ALA A 133 -16.40 6.28 9.21
C ALA A 133 -15.61 6.31 7.89
N ARG A 134 -14.76 7.31 7.68
CA ARG A 134 -13.92 7.39 6.47
C ARG A 134 -12.79 6.37 6.50
N ALA A 135 -12.17 6.19 7.66
CA ALA A 135 -11.13 5.18 7.87
C ALA A 135 -11.69 3.76 7.68
N GLU A 136 -12.87 3.48 8.25
CA GLU A 136 -13.56 2.20 8.10
C GLU A 136 -13.90 1.91 6.63
N ALA A 137 -14.50 2.87 5.92
CA ALA A 137 -14.82 2.69 4.50
C ALA A 137 -13.58 2.45 3.62
N MET A 138 -12.49 3.19 3.87
CA MET A 138 -11.24 2.98 3.13
C MET A 138 -10.59 1.63 3.46
N TYR A 139 -10.61 1.22 4.72
CA TYR A 139 -10.07 -0.07 5.15
C TYR A 139 -10.87 -1.24 4.57
N GLU A 140 -12.21 -1.13 4.54
CA GLU A 140 -13.10 -2.12 3.93
C GLU A 140 -12.82 -2.24 2.43
N LEU A 141 -12.74 -1.11 1.70
CA LEU A 141 -12.40 -1.08 0.28
C LEU A 141 -11.05 -1.75 0.01
N ALA A 142 -10.02 -1.39 0.79
CA ALA A 142 -8.69 -1.96 0.63
C ALA A 142 -8.67 -3.47 0.89
N THR A 143 -9.39 -3.93 1.91
CA THR A 143 -9.52 -5.35 2.25
C THR A 143 -10.23 -6.13 1.14
N GLU A 144 -11.31 -5.57 0.59
CA GLU A 144 -12.08 -6.23 -0.46
C GLU A 144 -11.31 -6.30 -1.78
N ILE A 145 -10.64 -5.22 -2.19
CA ILE A 145 -9.76 -5.24 -3.38
C ILE A 145 -8.64 -6.26 -3.19
N HIS A 146 -8.00 -6.29 -2.00
CA HIS A 146 -6.97 -7.27 -1.70
C HIS A 146 -7.48 -8.70 -1.89
N ARG A 147 -8.62 -9.02 -1.26
CA ARG A 147 -9.26 -10.33 -1.39
C ARG A 147 -9.65 -10.66 -2.84
N TYR A 148 -10.19 -9.69 -3.57
CA TYR A 148 -10.56 -9.84 -4.98
C TYR A 148 -9.37 -10.25 -5.85
N VAL A 149 -8.24 -9.56 -5.68
CA VAL A 149 -7.01 -9.80 -6.45
C VAL A 149 -6.35 -11.11 -6.04
N THR A 150 -6.14 -11.35 -4.74
CA THR A 150 -5.47 -12.56 -4.25
C THR A 150 -6.29 -13.82 -4.54
N GLY A 151 -7.62 -13.74 -4.49
CA GLY A 151 -8.50 -14.86 -4.83
C GLY A 151 -8.45 -15.29 -6.30
N ARG A 152 -7.90 -14.44 -7.19
CA ARG A 152 -7.71 -14.71 -8.64
C ARG A 152 -6.25 -14.93 -9.01
N SER A 153 -5.36 -14.95 -8.03
CA SER A 153 -3.92 -15.07 -8.19
C SER A 153 -3.47 -16.53 -8.05
N ARG A 154 -2.45 -16.93 -8.82
CA ARG A 154 -1.82 -18.25 -8.66
C ARG A 154 -0.93 -18.28 -7.42
N GLN A 155 -0.44 -17.11 -7.00
CA GLN A 155 0.36 -16.88 -5.81
C GLN A 155 -0.47 -16.43 -4.60
N GLY A 156 -1.81 -16.47 -4.66
CA GLY A 156 -2.67 -16.04 -3.56
C GLY A 156 -2.46 -16.78 -2.23
N HIS A 157 -1.92 -18.01 -2.28
CA HIS A 157 -1.55 -18.80 -1.10
C HIS A 157 -0.43 -18.17 -0.24
N GLU A 158 0.36 -17.28 -0.85
CA GLU A 158 1.39 -16.49 -0.18
C GLU A 158 0.81 -15.33 0.66
N CYS A 159 -0.49 -15.05 0.57
CA CYS A 159 -1.13 -14.07 1.43
C CYS A 159 -1.02 -14.49 2.92
N ILE A 160 -0.76 -13.52 3.80
CA ILE A 160 -0.72 -13.69 5.27
C ILE A 160 -1.81 -12.95 6.03
N CYS A 161 -2.73 -12.26 5.34
CA CYS A 161 -3.89 -11.68 6.01
C CYS A 161 -4.67 -12.74 6.81
N GLY A 162 -5.05 -12.43 8.05
CA GLY A 162 -5.76 -13.35 8.94
C GLY A 162 -4.93 -14.51 9.50
N LYS A 163 -3.65 -14.66 9.12
CA LYS A 163 -2.73 -15.57 9.81
C LYS A 163 -2.18 -14.80 11.01
N THR A 164 -2.56 -15.20 12.22
CA THR A 164 -1.94 -14.67 13.44
C THR A 164 -0.45 -14.96 13.38
N THR A 165 0.38 -13.93 13.22
CA THR A 165 1.83 -14.03 13.44
C THR A 165 2.02 -14.48 14.88
N GLN A 166 2.47 -15.73 15.07
CA GLN A 166 2.98 -16.21 16.36
C GLN A 166 4.31 -15.53 16.68
#